data_AF-A0A1Y6AQ36-F1
#
_entry.id   AF-A0A1Y6AQ36-F1
#
_cell.length_a   1.000
_cell.length_b   1.000
_cell.length_c   1.000
_cell.angle_alpha   90.00
_cell.angle_beta   90.00
_cell.angle_gamma   90.00
#
_symmetry.space_group_name_H-M   'P 1'
#
loop_
_entity.id
_entity.type
_entity.pdbx_description
1 polymer ?
#
loop_
_entity_poly.entity_id
_entity_poly.type
_entity_poly.pdbx_seq_one_letter_code
_entity_poly.pdbx_strand_id
1 'polypeptide(L)'
;MKRGKKLIVFLFSIAVLCACEPEMEESKSEDSIVMDIATAAVKEESFFSAAIWDEKARIVDLEIADSENANEIKKEINKRLQIQGIMSYKVNISQETRRL
;
A
#
# COMPACT_ATOMS: atom_id res chain seq x y z
N MET A 1 -65.47 -18.51 -31.69
CA MET A 1 -64.68 -19.73 -32.00
C MET A 1 -63.30 -19.61 -31.37
N LYS A 2 -62.89 -20.69 -30.68
CA LYS A 2 -61.51 -21.19 -30.47
C LYS A 2 -60.50 -20.23 -29.80
N ARG A 3 -60.31 -20.38 -28.49
CA ARG A 3 -59.33 -21.26 -27.80
C ARG A 3 -57.98 -20.56 -27.63
N GLY A 4 -57.61 -20.37 -26.37
CA GLY A 4 -56.38 -19.74 -25.95
C GLY A 4 -55.11 -20.54 -26.27
N LYS A 5 -54.06 -20.20 -25.52
CA LYS A 5 -52.63 -20.51 -25.66
C LYS A 5 -51.94 -19.35 -26.39
N LYS A 6 -50.95 -18.66 -25.82
CA LYS A 6 -49.86 -19.21 -25.02
C LYS A 6 -49.43 -18.21 -23.94
N LEU A 7 -49.44 -18.66 -22.67
CA LEU A 7 -48.44 -18.27 -21.70
C LEU A 7 -47.08 -18.53 -22.35
N ILE A 8 -46.33 -17.48 -22.68
CA ILE A 8 -44.88 -17.62 -22.85
C ILE A 8 -44.30 -17.21 -21.52
N VAL A 9 -44.02 -18.26 -20.76
CA VAL A 9 -43.31 -18.33 -19.50
C VAL A 9 -42.08 -17.43 -19.57
N PHE A 10 -42.15 -16.32 -18.85
CA PHE A 10 -41.03 -15.40 -18.63
C PHE A 10 -40.23 -15.91 -17.43
N LEU A 11 -39.63 -17.11 -17.55
CA LEU A 11 -38.78 -17.69 -16.52
C LEU A 11 -37.64 -18.49 -17.15
N PHE A 12 -36.48 -18.39 -16.51
CA PHE A 12 -35.19 -19.06 -16.77
C PHE A 12 -34.32 -18.35 -17.83
N SER A 13 -33.18 -17.73 -17.53
CA SER A 13 -32.38 -17.76 -16.30
C SER A 13 -31.55 -16.49 -16.20
N ILE A 14 -31.77 -15.75 -15.11
CA ILE A 14 -30.77 -14.87 -14.51
C ILE A 14 -29.67 -15.79 -13.99
N ALA A 15 -28.78 -16.22 -14.87
CA ALA A 15 -27.63 -17.05 -14.53
C ALA A 15 -26.53 -16.86 -15.57
N VAL A 16 -26.25 -15.61 -15.92
CA VAL A 16 -24.85 -15.24 -16.14
C VAL A 16 -24.52 -14.27 -15.02
N LEU A 17 -24.52 -14.83 -13.80
CA LEU A 17 -23.50 -14.47 -12.83
C LEU A 17 -22.19 -14.88 -13.49
N CYS A 18 -21.73 -14.06 -14.44
CA CYS A 18 -20.33 -14.02 -14.76
C CYS A 18 -19.71 -13.67 -13.42
N ALA A 19 -19.09 -14.67 -12.81
CA ALA A 19 -18.23 -14.47 -11.68
C ALA A 19 -17.11 -13.53 -12.16
N CYS A 20 -17.40 -12.23 -12.14
CA CYS A 20 -16.43 -11.27 -11.71
C CYS A 20 -16.24 -11.63 -10.24
N GLU A 21 -15.42 -12.65 -9.98
CA GLU A 21 -14.56 -12.52 -8.83
C GLU A 21 -13.93 -11.15 -9.02
N PRO A 22 -14.18 -10.15 -8.15
CA PRO A 22 -13.16 -9.14 -8.04
C PRO A 22 -11.91 -9.98 -7.75
N GLU A 23 -10.94 -9.94 -8.66
CA GLU A 23 -9.57 -10.15 -8.21
C GLU A 23 -9.44 -9.14 -7.08
N MET A 24 -9.67 -9.64 -5.87
CA MET A 24 -9.50 -8.92 -4.64
C MET A 24 -7.99 -8.87 -4.54
N GLU A 25 -7.43 -7.97 -5.36
CA GLU A 25 -6.11 -7.40 -5.16
C GLU A 25 -6.18 -6.92 -3.73
N GLU A 26 -5.66 -7.73 -2.82
CA GLU A 26 -5.70 -7.49 -1.39
C GLU A 26 -5.08 -6.11 -1.21
N SER A 27 -5.92 -5.12 -0.95
CA SER A 27 -5.49 -3.73 -0.92
C SER A 27 -4.40 -3.65 0.14
N LYS A 28 -3.15 -3.43 -0.27
CA LYS A 28 -2.02 -3.32 0.66
C LYS A 28 -2.41 -2.36 1.78
N SER A 29 -2.13 -2.76 3.02
CA SER A 29 -2.37 -1.89 4.16
C SER A 29 -1.59 -0.58 4.00
N GLU A 30 -2.11 0.51 4.58
CA GLU A 30 -1.42 1.81 4.59
C GLU A 30 0.02 1.64 5.10
N ASP A 31 0.21 0.85 6.15
CA ASP A 31 1.50 0.52 6.76
C ASP A 31 2.44 -0.20 5.78
N SER A 32 1.93 -1.15 4.99
CA SER A 32 2.73 -1.82 3.96
C SER A 32 3.17 -0.85 2.87
N ILE A 33 2.30 0.06 2.45
CA ILE A 33 2.63 1.10 1.46
C ILE A 33 3.70 2.05 2.02
N VAL A 34 3.57 2.43 3.29
CA VAL A 34 4.53 3.30 3.98
C VAL A 34 5.91 2.64 4.08
N MET A 35 5.96 1.36 4.47
CA MET A 35 7.22 0.60 4.57
C MET A 35 7.87 0.40 3.21
N ASP A 36 7.11 0.09 2.16
CA ASP A 36 7.61 -0.02 0.79
C ASP A 36 8.24 1.30 0.33
N ILE A 37 7.59 2.42 0.61
CA ILE A 37 8.10 3.75 0.26
C ILE A 37 9.38 4.10 1.04
N ALA A 38 9.40 3.83 2.35
CA ALA A 38 10.53 4.14 3.21
C ALA A 38 11.79 3.34 2.80
N THR A 39 11.63 2.03 2.58
CA THR A 39 12.73 1.15 2.16
C THR A 39 13.22 1.46 0.75
N ALA A 40 12.30 1.72 -0.20
CA ALA A 40 12.66 2.07 -1.59
C ALA A 40 13.28 3.48 -1.77
N ALA A 41 13.33 4.29 -0.71
CA ALA A 41 13.99 5.60 -0.73
C ALA A 41 15.48 5.52 -0.35
N VAL A 42 15.97 4.36 0.10
CA VAL A 42 17.35 4.14 0.55
C VAL A 42 18.03 3.15 -0.39
N LYS A 43 19.34 3.30 -0.61
CA LYS A 43 20.12 2.28 -1.29
C LYS A 43 20.24 1.03 -0.41
N GLU A 44 20.18 -0.14 -1.01
CA GLU A 44 20.20 -1.42 -0.29
C GLU A 44 21.45 -1.55 0.61
N GLU A 45 22.61 -1.12 0.13
CA GLU A 45 23.87 -1.16 0.88
C GLU A 45 23.92 -0.20 2.08
N SER A 46 23.07 0.82 2.06
CA SER A 46 22.97 1.86 3.09
C SER A 46 21.80 1.62 4.06
N PHE A 47 20.98 0.60 3.82
CA PHE A 47 19.84 0.26 4.68
C PHE A 47 20.26 -0.64 5.85
N PHE A 48 19.88 -0.28 7.08
CA PHE A 48 20.09 -1.13 8.25
C PHE A 48 18.78 -1.71 8.78
N SER A 49 17.80 -0.85 9.06
CA SER A 49 16.51 -1.30 9.56
C SER A 49 15.40 -0.28 9.29
N ALA A 50 14.14 -0.74 9.35
CA ALA A 50 12.98 0.14 9.37
C ALA A 50 11.86 -0.49 10.20
N ALA A 51 11.13 0.35 10.94
CA ALA A 51 10.00 -0.08 11.75
C ALA A 51 8.91 0.99 11.81
N ILE A 52 7.65 0.53 11.90
CA ILE A 52 6.52 1.38 12.28
C ILE A 52 6.23 1.15 13.77
N TRP A 53 6.25 2.22 14.55
CA TRP A 53 5.95 2.17 15.98
C TRP A 53 4.43 2.25 16.21
N ASP A 54 3.75 1.10 16.32
CA ASP A 54 2.29 0.96 16.57
C ASP A 54 1.39 1.76 15.59
N GLU A 55 0.20 1.25 15.30
CA GLU A 55 -0.77 1.87 14.37
C GLU A 55 -1.16 3.29 14.83
N LYS A 56 -1.02 3.57 16.13
CA LYS A 56 -1.39 4.85 16.75
C LYS A 56 -0.32 5.92 16.62
N ALA A 57 0.97 5.57 16.70
CA ALA A 57 2.00 6.60 16.65
C ALA A 57 2.25 7.07 15.21
N ARG A 58 2.05 6.17 14.23
CA ARG A 58 2.29 6.44 12.80
C ARG A 58 3.67 7.05 12.59
N ILE A 59 4.67 6.46 13.24
CA ILE A 59 6.06 6.88 13.13
C ILE A 59 6.80 5.79 12.38
N VAL A 60 7.44 6.16 11.27
CA VAL A 60 8.44 5.34 10.60
C VAL A 60 9.80 5.73 11.17
N ASP A 61 10.44 4.80 11.86
CA ASP A 61 11.85 4.90 12.21
C ASP A 61 12.67 4.14 11.16
N LEU A 62 13.63 4.82 10.56
CA LEU A 62 14.49 4.31 9.49
C LEU A 62 15.95 4.50 9.89
N GLU A 63 16.70 3.40 9.93
CA GLU A 63 18.12 3.40 10.26
C GLU A 63 18.94 3.19 8.98
N ILE A 64 19.84 4.14 8.69
CA ILE A 64 20.63 4.13 7.46
C ILE A 64 22.11 4.42 7.72
N ALA A 65 22.95 4.20 6.72
CA ALA A 65 24.36 4.59 6.77
C ALA A 65 24.54 6.12 6.90
N ASP A 66 25.56 6.53 7.65
CA ASP A 66 25.98 7.93 7.80
C ASP A 66 26.49 8.60 6.51
N SER A 67 26.79 7.80 5.47
CA SER A 67 27.13 8.28 4.13
C SER A 67 25.94 8.83 3.34
N GLU A 68 24.71 8.52 3.74
CA GLU A 68 23.50 9.00 3.05
C GLU A 68 23.08 10.40 3.50
N ASN A 69 22.35 11.12 2.64
CA ASN A 69 21.77 12.40 3.00
C ASN A 69 20.37 12.21 3.60
N ALA A 70 20.30 12.10 4.93
CA ALA A 70 19.03 11.87 5.65
C ALA A 70 17.94 12.92 5.33
N ASN A 71 18.32 14.18 5.10
CA ASN A 71 17.35 15.23 4.77
C ASN A 71 16.74 15.05 3.38
N GLU A 72 17.52 14.59 2.41
CA GLU A 72 17.02 14.29 1.06
C GLU A 72 16.12 13.06 1.06
N ILE A 73 16.55 11.99 1.73
CA ILE A 73 15.75 10.76 1.88
C ILE A 73 14.41 11.08 2.56
N LYS A 74 14.43 11.83 3.67
CA LYS A 74 13.21 12.25 4.37
C LYS A 74 12.26 13.06 3.48
N LYS A 75 12.80 13.97 2.66
CA LYS A 75 12.00 14.75 1.70
C LYS A 75 11.37 13.85 0.63
N GLU A 76 12.12 12.90 0.09
CA GLU A 76 11.63 11.98 -0.94
C GLU A 76 10.55 11.04 -0.39
N ILE A 77 10.74 10.48 0.80
CA ILE A 77 9.72 9.66 1.47
C ILE A 77 8.43 10.46 1.65
N ASN A 78 8.51 11.65 2.25
CA ASN A 78 7.33 12.50 2.48
C ASN A 78 6.62 12.86 1.17
N LYS A 79 7.37 13.16 0.11
CA LYS A 79 6.80 13.43 -1.22
C LYS A 79 6.04 12.23 -1.77
N ARG A 80 6.62 11.03 -1.70
CA ARG A 80 5.97 9.79 -2.16
C ARG A 80 4.73 9.45 -1.35
N LEU A 81 4.79 9.60 -0.02
CA LEU A 81 3.63 9.43 0.86
C LEU A 81 2.50 10.40 0.51
N GLN A 82 2.83 11.68 0.27
CA GLN A 82 1.85 12.67 -0.15
C GLN A 82 1.19 12.33 -1.48
N ILE A 83 1.94 11.79 -2.45
CA ILE A 83 1.38 11.33 -3.74
C ILE A 83 0.39 10.18 -3.52
N GLN A 84 0.61 9.32 -2.52
CA GLN A 84 -0.32 8.26 -2.11
C GLN A 84 -1.48 8.76 -1.22
N GLY A 85 -1.55 10.06 -0.92
CA GLY A 85 -2.56 10.63 -0.03
C GLY A 85 -2.33 10.35 1.46
N ILE A 86 -1.14 9.85 1.84
CA ILE A 86 -0.78 9.50 3.21
C ILE A 86 -0.01 10.68 3.83
N MET A 87 -0.63 11.38 4.78
CA MET A 87 -0.04 12.58 5.42
C MET A 87 0.13 12.45 6.94
N SER A 88 -0.36 11.35 7.52
CA SER A 88 -0.42 11.13 8.96
C SER A 88 0.89 10.63 9.55
N TYR A 89 1.77 10.08 8.70
CA TYR A 89 3.01 9.45 9.12
C TYR A 89 4.14 10.46 9.35
N LYS A 90 4.89 10.28 10.44
CA LYS A 90 6.13 11.00 10.72
C LYS A 90 7.32 10.11 10.40
N VAL A 91 8.27 10.64 9.65
CA VAL A 91 9.51 9.92 9.29
C VAL A 91 10.65 10.40 10.18
N ASN A 92 11.21 9.50 10.96
CA ASN A 92 12.44 9.67 11.70
C ASN A 92 13.55 8.88 11.01
N ILE A 93 14.72 9.49 10.91
CA ILE A 93 15.90 8.85 10.33
C ILE A 93 17.03 8.96 11.34
N SER A 94 17.57 7.82 11.76
CA SER A 94 18.84 7.75 12.46
C SER A 94 19.91 7.28 11.49
N GLN A 95 21.16 7.68 11.76
CA GLN A 95 22.30 7.31 10.94
C GLN A 95 23.33 6.58 11.80
N GLU A 96 23.84 5.47 11.30
CA GLU A 96 24.93 4.74 11.94
C GLU A 96 26.13 4.57 11.00
N THR A 97 27.32 4.57 11.59
CA THR A 97 28.53 4.20 10.87
C THR A 97 28.57 2.68 10.71
N ARG A 98 28.65 2.20 9.47
CA ARG A 98 28.76 0.76 9.18
C ARG A 98 30.04 0.22 9.81
N ARG A 99 29.90 -0.59 10.86
CA ARG A 99 31.04 -1.34 11.43
C ARG A 99 31.22 -2.61 10.60
N LEU A 100 32.25 -2.62 9.75
CA LEU A 100 32.69 -3.80 8.99
C LEU A 100 33.30 -4.86 9.92
#